data_AF-A0A0I9WLV8-F1
#
_entry.id   AF-A0A0I9WLV8-F1
#
_cell.length_a   1.000
_cell.length_b   1.000
_cell.length_c   1.000
_cell.angle_alpha   90.00
_cell.angle_beta   90.00
_cell.angle_gamma   90.00
#
_symmetry.space_group_name_H-M   'P 1'
#
loop_
_entity.id
_entity.type
_entity.pdbx_description
1 polymer ?
#
loop_
_entity_poly.entity_id
_entity_poly.type
_entity_poly.pdbx_seq_one_letter_code
_entity_poly.pdbx_strand_id
1 'polypeptide(L)'
;MRIIFKVSQQAILSLQLESGQAEFSEVTILNRLLVAACYPAILDGNHQVGALVELLKLYTGLSGNLSIYDLATTFEYCIPYVELQPNLMIEFQDN
;
A
#
# COMPACT_ATOMS: atom_id res chain seq x y z
N MET A 1 -8.99 -4.92 6.50
CA MET A 1 -8.57 -3.63 5.93
C MET A 1 -8.37 -3.80 4.43
N ARG A 2 -8.86 -2.86 3.64
CA ARG A 2 -8.57 -2.75 2.21
C ARG A 2 -7.57 -1.62 1.99
N ILE A 3 -6.51 -1.87 1.23
CA ILE A 3 -5.47 -0.88 0.89
C ILE A 3 -5.54 -0.62 -0.61
N ILE A 4 -5.71 0.64 -1.01
CA ILE A 4 -5.91 1.03 -2.40
C ILE A 4 -4.82 2.02 -2.82
N PHE A 5 -4.04 1.63 -3.82
CA PHE A 5 -3.10 2.54 -4.47
C PHE A 5 -3.85 3.26 -5.59
N LYS A 6 -3.73 4.59 -5.62
CA LYS A 6 -4.31 5.44 -6.65
C LYS A 6 -3.24 6.31 -7.29
N VAL A 7 -3.30 6.43 -8.61
CA VAL A 7 -2.52 7.43 -9.37
C VAL A 7 -3.50 8.38 -10.01
N SER A 8 -3.34 9.69 -9.76
CA SER A 8 -4.26 10.72 -10.25
C SER A 8 -5.74 10.40 -9.93
N GLN A 9 -6.00 9.97 -8.68
CA GLN A 9 -7.32 9.56 -8.17
C GLN A 9 -7.92 8.29 -8.78
N GLN A 10 -7.22 7.60 -9.70
CA GLN A 10 -7.66 6.33 -10.27
C GLN A 10 -7.00 5.16 -9.55
N ALA A 11 -7.80 4.18 -9.11
CA ALA A 11 -7.27 2.97 -8.49
C ALA A 11 -6.44 2.14 -9.48
N ILE A 12 -5.24 1.77 -9.06
CA ILE A 12 -4.30 0.94 -9.86
C ILE A 12 -4.04 -0.43 -9.23
N LEU A 13 -4.20 -0.54 -7.91
CA LEU A 13 -4.02 -1.76 -7.13
C LEU A 13 -4.95 -1.70 -5.91
N SER A 14 -5.58 -2.83 -5.59
CA SER A 14 -6.34 -3.04 -4.37
C SER A 14 -5.84 -4.31 -3.67
N LEU A 15 -5.59 -4.22 -2.38
CA LEU A 15 -5.13 -5.31 -1.53
C LEU A 15 -6.14 -5.53 -0.41
N GLN A 16 -6.54 -6.77 -0.18
CA GLN A 16 -7.36 -7.14 0.98
C GLN A 16 -6.48 -7.79 2.04
N LEU A 17 -6.60 -7.29 3.27
CA LEU A 17 -5.97 -7.84 4.45
C LEU A 17 -7.03 -8.22 5.47
N GLU A 18 -7.03 -9.48 5.90
CA GLU A 18 -7.82 -9.94 7.04
C GLU A 18 -7.03 -9.80 8.35
N SER A 19 -7.75 -9.68 9.47
CA SER A 19 -7.12 -9.49 10.77
C SER A 19 -6.19 -10.65 11.12
N GLY A 20 -4.97 -10.34 11.54
CA GLY A 20 -3.98 -11.32 11.96
C GLY A 20 -3.24 -12.06 10.84
N GLN A 21 -3.48 -11.73 9.56
CA GLN A 21 -2.75 -12.33 8.44
C GLN A 21 -1.43 -11.60 8.16
N ALA A 22 -0.40 -12.39 7.81
CA ALA A 22 0.90 -11.87 7.37
C ALA A 22 0.97 -11.65 5.85
N GLU A 23 -0.02 -12.15 5.09
CA GLU A 23 -0.14 -12.02 3.65
C GLU A 23 -1.50 -11.43 3.27
N PHE A 24 -1.60 -10.81 2.09
CA PHE A 24 -2.87 -10.34 1.56
C PHE A 24 -3.75 -11.51 1.10
N SER A 25 -5.02 -11.52 1.55
CA SER A 25 -6.00 -12.52 1.14
C SER A 25 -6.50 -12.33 -0.30
N GLU A 26 -6.42 -11.09 -0.82
CA GLU A 26 -6.77 -10.77 -2.20
C GLU A 26 -5.86 -9.67 -2.75
N VAL A 27 -5.44 -9.82 -4.00
CA VAL A 27 -4.63 -8.86 -4.75
C VAL A 27 -5.29 -8.60 -6.10
N THR A 28 -5.81 -7.39 -6.29
CA THR A 28 -6.47 -6.97 -7.53
C THR A 28 -5.64 -5.89 -8.23
N ILE A 29 -5.01 -6.25 -9.35
CA ILE A 29 -4.18 -5.36 -10.16
C ILE A 29 -5.02 -4.77 -11.29
N LEU A 30 -5.22 -3.45 -11.29
CA LEU A 30 -6.04 -2.73 -12.28
C LEU A 30 -5.19 -2.10 -13.38
N ASN A 31 -3.95 -1.71 -13.06
CA ASN A 31 -2.98 -1.19 -14.04
C ASN A 31 -1.58 -1.73 -13.76
N ARG A 32 -1.19 -2.79 -14.46
CA ARG A 32 0.09 -3.47 -14.25
C ARG A 32 1.31 -2.57 -14.43
N LEU A 33 1.28 -1.66 -15.41
CA LEU A 33 2.42 -0.77 -15.69
C LEU A 33 2.67 0.21 -14.54
N LEU A 34 1.60 0.81 -14.01
CA LEU A 34 1.71 1.71 -12.87
C LEU A 34 2.07 0.97 -11.57
N VAL A 35 1.55 -0.24 -11.38
CA VAL A 35 1.93 -1.10 -10.26
C VAL A 35 3.40 -1.50 -10.33
N ALA A 36 3.95 -1.78 -11.51
CA ALA A 36 5.38 -2.05 -11.67
C ALA A 36 6.25 -0.86 -11.25
N ALA A 37 5.77 0.37 -11.45
CA ALA A 37 6.46 1.57 -11.02
C ALA A 37 6.39 1.77 -9.50
N CYS A 38 5.23 1.53 -8.86
CA CYS A 38 5.01 1.88 -7.45
C CYS A 38 5.13 0.73 -6.44
N TYR A 39 4.96 -0.52 -6.86
CA TYR A 39 5.07 -1.68 -5.97
C TYR A 39 5.43 -2.94 -6.77
N PRO A 40 6.63 -3.01 -7.39
CA PRO A 40 6.99 -4.10 -8.30
C PRO A 40 6.94 -5.48 -7.63
N ALA A 41 7.31 -5.58 -6.35
CA ALA A 41 7.37 -6.86 -5.63
C ALA A 41 6.02 -7.61 -5.59
N ILE A 42 4.88 -6.89 -5.64
CA ILE A 42 3.56 -7.53 -5.70
C ILE A 42 3.35 -8.30 -7.02
N LEU A 43 4.01 -7.87 -8.09
CA LEU A 43 3.93 -8.54 -9.41
C LEU A 43 4.79 -9.81 -9.47
N ASP A 44 5.78 -9.92 -8.59
CA ASP A 44 6.65 -11.10 -8.45
C ASP A 44 6.08 -12.12 -7.45
N GLY A 45 4.84 -11.91 -6.97
CA GLY A 45 4.15 -12.80 -6.05
C GLY A 45 4.49 -12.58 -4.57
N ASN A 46 5.22 -11.51 -4.21
CA ASN A 46 5.47 -11.18 -2.81
C ASN A 46 4.24 -10.49 -2.21
N HIS A 47 3.33 -11.30 -1.65
CA HIS A 47 2.09 -10.82 -1.03
C HIS A 47 2.23 -10.58 0.48
N GLN A 48 3.45 -10.53 1.01
CA GLN A 48 3.69 -10.29 2.44
C GLN A 48 3.31 -8.86 2.82
N VAL A 49 2.55 -8.70 3.91
CA VAL A 49 2.21 -7.40 4.51
C VAL A 49 3.47 -6.65 4.93
N GLY A 50 4.48 -7.36 5.43
CA GLY A 50 5.77 -6.77 5.80
C GLY A 50 6.47 -6.06 4.63
N ALA A 51 6.36 -6.61 3.41
CA ALA A 51 6.94 -5.97 2.22
C ALA A 51 6.24 -4.64 1.90
N LEU A 52 4.91 -4.57 2.05
CA LEU A 52 4.17 -3.33 1.93
C LEU A 52 4.57 -2.32 3.01
N VAL A 53 4.67 -2.76 4.27
CA VAL A 53 5.05 -1.89 5.39
C VAL A 53 6.40 -1.21 5.13
N GLU A 54 7.41 -1.96 4.66
CA GLU A 54 8.71 -1.38 4.33
C GLU A 54 8.64 -0.40 3.16
N LEU A 55 7.86 -0.70 2.13
CA LEU A 55 7.62 0.23 1.02
C LEU A 55 6.97 1.54 1.50
N LEU A 56 5.96 1.45 2.35
CA LEU A 56 5.25 2.62 2.88
C LEU A 56 6.15 3.47 3.79
N LYS A 57 7.03 2.85 4.59
CA LYS A 57 8.05 3.57 5.37
C LYS A 57 8.97 4.37 4.45
N LEU A 58 9.43 3.78 3.34
CA LEU A 58 10.25 4.49 2.35
C LEU A 58 9.49 5.68 1.73
N TYR A 59 8.20 5.52 1.45
CA TYR A 59 7.35 6.57 0.88
C TYR A 59 7.05 7.73 1.83
N THR A 60 7.08 7.46 3.13
CA THR A 60 6.64 8.40 4.17
C THR A 60 7.80 8.94 5.03
N GLY A 61 9.01 8.39 4.88
CA GLY A 61 10.16 8.71 5.71
C GLY A 61 10.05 8.23 7.16
N LEU A 62 9.03 7.42 7.49
CA LEU A 62 8.85 6.86 8.83
C LEU A 62 9.87 5.75 9.11
N SER A 63 10.22 5.59 10.38
CA SER A 63 11.19 4.60 10.85
C SER A 63 10.67 3.86 12.09
N GLY A 64 11.33 2.74 12.42
CA GLY A 64 10.99 1.92 13.59
C GLY A 64 10.07 0.73 13.28
N ASN A 65 9.62 0.06 14.34
CA ASN A 65 8.77 -1.13 14.26
C ASN A 65 7.29 -0.73 14.19
N LEU A 66 6.84 -0.35 12.99
CA LEU A 66 5.45 0.01 12.70
C LEU A 66 4.72 -1.15 12.03
N SER A 67 3.48 -1.39 12.45
CA SER A 67 2.53 -2.23 11.74
C SER A 67 1.83 -1.45 10.61
N ILE A 68 1.09 -2.18 9.76
CA ILE A 68 0.26 -1.55 8.73
C ILE A 68 -0.84 -0.65 9.31
N TYR A 69 -1.35 -0.98 10.52
CA TYR A 69 -2.36 -0.20 11.22
C TYR A 69 -1.77 1.08 11.80
N ASP A 70 -0.54 1.03 12.33
CA ASP A 70 0.17 2.23 12.80
C ASP A 70 0.38 3.22 11.65
N LEU A 71 0.77 2.70 10.47
CA LEU A 71 0.90 3.51 9.26
C LEU A 71 -0.44 4.11 8.83
N ALA A 72 -1.51 3.30 8.74
CA ALA A 72 -2.82 3.78 8.36
C ALA A 72 -3.33 4.90 9.29
N THR A 73 -3.24 4.69 10.61
CA THR A 73 -3.73 5.65 11.61
C THR A 73 -2.88 6.93 11.68
N THR A 74 -1.56 6.83 11.53
CA THR A 74 -0.66 8.00 11.50
C THR A 74 -1.03 9.00 10.39
N PHE A 75 -1.54 8.49 9.27
CA PHE A 75 -1.93 9.28 8.10
C PHE A 75 -3.45 9.48 7.97
N GLU A 76 -4.22 9.32 9.05
CA GLU A 76 -5.68 9.46 9.00
C GLU A 76 -6.32 8.63 7.86
N TYR A 77 -5.79 7.42 7.64
CA TYR A 77 -6.22 6.46 6.63
C TYR A 77 -5.99 6.88 5.17
N CYS A 78 -5.18 7.91 4.92
CA CYS A 78 -4.82 8.34 3.57
C CYS A 78 -3.40 8.93 3.52
N ILE A 79 -2.50 8.34 2.73
CA ILE A 79 -1.18 8.92 2.40
C ILE A 79 -1.36 9.71 1.10
N PRO A 80 -1.48 11.05 1.12
CA PRO A 80 -1.92 11.85 -0.04
C PRO A 80 -0.80 12.16 -1.04
N TYR A 81 0.46 12.13 -0.60
CA TYR A 81 1.61 12.47 -1.43
C TYR A 81 2.79 11.57 -1.09
N VAL A 82 3.24 10.80 -2.08
CA VAL A 82 4.48 10.04 -2.00
C VAL A 82 5.57 10.81 -2.73
N GLU A 83 6.56 11.31 -2.01
CA GLU A 83 7.62 12.17 -2.56
C GLU A 83 8.38 11.52 -3.73
N LEU A 84 8.61 10.21 -3.63
CA LEU A 84 9.32 9.44 -4.65
C LEU A 84 8.45 9.04 -5.85
N GLN A 85 7.13 9.27 -5.80
CA GLN A 85 6.13 8.86 -6.79
C GLN A 85 5.06 9.97 -6.95
N PRO A 86 5.30 11.03 -7.73
CA PRO A 86 4.34 12.12 -7.86
C PRO A 86 2.99 11.61 -8.37
N ASN A 87 1.91 12.05 -7.73
CA ASN A 87 0.51 11.64 -7.94
C ASN A 87 0.10 10.27 -7.40
N LEU A 88 0.97 9.56 -6.69
CA LEU A 88 0.61 8.35 -5.96
C LEU A 88 -0.03 8.71 -4.61
N MET A 89 -1.20 8.14 -4.36
CA MET A 89 -1.93 8.20 -3.11
C MET A 89 -2.28 6.78 -2.65
N ILE A 90 -2.25 6.55 -1.34
CA ILE A 90 -2.56 5.23 -0.75
C ILE A 90 -3.65 5.41 0.29
N GLU A 91 -4.80 4.80 0.06
CA GLU A 91 -5.94 4.83 0.98
C GLU A 91 -6.06 3.53 1.75
N PHE A 92 -6.43 3.65 3.02
CA PHE A 92 -6.75 2.54 3.89
C PHE A 92 -8.24 2.61 4.21
N GLN A 93 -8.96 1.52 4.01
CA GLN A 93 -10.37 1.42 4.31
C GLN A 93 -10.54 0.31 5.33
N ASP A 94 -10.96 0.68 6.54
CA ASP A 94 -11.53 -0.29 7.47
C ASP A 94 -12.95 -0.61 6.98
N ASN A 95 -13.19 -1.90 6.72
CA ASN A 95 -14.52 -2.42 6.41
C ASN A 95 -15.35 -2.49 7.69
#